data_AF-A0A131YTA9-F1
#
_entry.id   AF-A0A131YTA9-F1
#
_cell.length_a   1.000
_cell.length_b   1.000
_cell.length_c   1.000
_cell.angle_alpha   90.00
_cell.angle_beta   90.00
_cell.angle_gamma   90.00
#
_symmetry.space_group_name_H-M   'P 1'
#
loop_
_entity.id
_entity.type
_entity.pdbx_description
1 polymer ?
#
loop_
_entity_poly.entity_id
_entity_poly.type
_entity_poly.pdbx_seq_one_letter_code
_entity_poly.pdbx_strand_id
1 'polypeptide(L)'
;MRLLAVFLVLIVIVIACSDSSVVRIVPKSQYSRYTHIARKLALIISGKNALRLRKIVAITRTGNQVDIVFRSVPTTCDPKMGFPQPRKCPRLKNNLVVGCLGRVKLLGGSLKRVKYPNRKSMTCVVYSLRHPRPTTRPR
;
A
#
# COMPACT_ATOMS: atom_id res chain seq x y z
N MET A 1 52.47 -1.15 -0.75
CA MET A 1 51.56 -1.59 0.35
C MET A 1 50.48 -0.55 0.70
N ARG A 2 50.71 0.77 0.60
CA ARG A 2 49.72 1.80 0.99
C ARG A 2 48.48 1.92 0.09
N LEU A 3 48.59 1.59 -1.20
CA LEU A 3 47.47 1.67 -2.17
C LEU A 3 46.36 0.64 -1.92
N LEU A 4 46.71 -0.57 -1.45
CA LEU A 4 45.74 -1.63 -1.14
C LEU A 4 44.83 -1.27 0.03
N ALA A 5 45.37 -0.59 1.06
CA ALA A 5 44.59 -0.14 2.21
C ALA A 5 43.54 0.91 1.83
N VAL A 6 43.88 1.85 0.94
CA VAL A 6 42.95 2.87 0.46
C VAL A 6 41.82 2.26 -0.36
N PHE A 7 42.13 1.27 -1.19
CA PHE A 7 41.14 0.57 -2.01
C PHE A 7 40.16 -0.25 -1.14
N LEU A 8 40.66 -0.92 -0.10
CA LEU A 8 39.82 -1.66 0.85
C LEU A 8 38.91 -0.72 1.65
N VAL A 9 39.40 0.45 2.07
CA VAL A 9 38.58 1.46 2.76
C VAL A 9 37.49 2.01 1.84
N LEU A 10 37.80 2.29 0.57
CA LEU A 10 36.79 2.71 -0.42
C LEU A 10 35.74 1.62 -0.67
N ILE A 11 36.14 0.36 -0.78
CA ILE A 11 35.20 -0.76 -0.94
C ILE A 11 34.29 -0.89 0.29
N VAL A 12 34.83 -0.78 1.51
CA VAL A 12 34.04 -0.86 2.75
C VAL A 12 33.08 0.33 2.87
N ILE A 13 33.48 1.54 2.47
CA ILE A 13 32.61 2.73 2.45
C ILE A 13 31.49 2.56 1.41
N VAL A 14 31.80 2.04 0.21
CA VAL A 14 30.80 1.79 -0.83
C VAL A 14 29.82 0.70 -0.37
N ILE A 15 30.28 -0.38 0.27
CA ILE A 15 29.42 -1.44 0.81
C ILE A 15 28.57 -0.92 1.98
N ALA A 16 29.13 -0.11 2.89
CA ALA A 16 28.40 0.50 4.00
C ALA A 16 27.32 1.49 3.51
N CYS A 17 27.58 2.22 2.42
CA CYS A 17 26.60 3.10 1.79
C CYS A 17 25.55 2.38 0.94
N SER A 18 25.83 1.16 0.46
CA SER A 18 24.96 0.46 -0.50
C SER A 18 23.82 -0.32 0.15
N ASP A 19 23.98 -0.85 1.36
CA ASP A 19 23.09 -1.91 1.86
C ASP A 19 22.35 -1.63 3.18
N SER A 20 22.26 -0.38 3.62
CA SER A 20 21.41 -0.03 4.77
C SER A 20 19.94 0.19 4.37
N SER A 21 19.40 -0.66 3.48
CA SER A 21 17.96 -0.70 3.18
C SER A 21 17.21 -1.49 4.25
N VAL A 22 17.38 -1.09 5.52
CA VAL A 22 16.67 -1.72 6.65
C VAL A 22 15.17 -1.58 6.42
N VAL A 23 14.47 -2.72 6.38
CA VAL A 23 13.01 -2.75 6.32
C VAL A 23 12.47 -2.20 7.63
N ARG A 24 11.79 -1.06 7.57
CA ARG A 24 11.15 -0.42 8.72
C ARG A 24 9.66 -0.66 8.69
N ILE A 25 9.13 -1.31 9.72
CA ILE A 25 7.69 -1.39 9.94
C ILE A 25 7.22 0.00 10.41
N VAL A 26 6.26 0.58 9.70
CA VAL A 26 5.75 1.90 10.07
C VAL A 26 4.75 1.74 11.23
N PRO A 27 4.87 2.54 12.31
CA PRO A 27 3.94 2.47 13.42
C PRO A 27 2.54 2.96 13.01
N LYS A 28 1.50 2.36 13.61
CA LYS A 28 0.09 2.68 13.29
C LYS A 28 -0.25 4.17 13.45
N SER A 29 0.40 4.87 14.37
CA SER A 29 0.24 6.32 14.57
C SER A 29 0.52 7.15 13.31
N GLN A 30 1.37 6.64 12.40
CA GLN A 30 1.72 7.33 11.17
C GLN A 30 0.84 6.95 9.97
N TYR A 31 -0.12 6.02 10.12
CA TYR A 31 -0.93 5.52 8.99
C TYR A 31 -1.77 6.63 8.34
N SER A 32 -2.12 7.68 9.09
CA SER A 32 -2.82 8.87 8.58
C SER A 32 -2.07 9.50 7.40
N ARG A 33 -0.74 9.58 7.48
CA ARG A 33 0.14 10.17 6.44
C ARG A 33 0.13 9.37 5.13
N TYR A 34 -0.07 8.06 5.21
CA TYR A 34 -0.12 7.16 4.04
C TYR A 34 -1.53 6.92 3.52
N THR A 35 -2.55 7.45 4.20
CA THR A 35 -3.94 7.20 3.84
C THR A 35 -4.28 7.76 2.47
N HIS A 36 -3.70 8.89 2.07
CA HIS A 36 -3.90 9.44 0.71
C HIS A 36 -3.31 8.51 -0.36
N ILE A 37 -2.09 8.00 -0.13
CA ILE A 37 -1.42 7.05 -1.03
C ILE A 37 -2.25 5.77 -1.17
N ALA A 38 -2.71 5.20 -0.06
CA ALA A 38 -3.55 4.00 -0.07
C ALA A 38 -4.90 4.21 -0.80
N ARG A 39 -5.51 5.40 -0.70
CA ARG A 39 -6.72 5.73 -1.48
C ARG A 39 -6.42 5.78 -2.98
N LYS A 40 -5.31 6.41 -3.37
CA LYS A 40 -4.91 6.50 -4.78
C LYS A 40 -4.53 5.13 -5.34
N LEU A 41 -3.85 4.28 -4.56
CA LEU A 41 -3.62 2.88 -4.92
C LEU A 41 -4.94 2.13 -5.15
N ALA A 42 -5.92 2.27 -4.26
CA ALA A 42 -7.25 1.67 -4.44
C ALA A 42 -7.95 2.15 -5.73
N LEU A 43 -7.81 3.44 -6.09
CA LEU A 43 -8.32 3.97 -7.35
C LEU A 43 -7.63 3.34 -8.57
N ILE A 44 -6.29 3.18 -8.54
CA ILE A 44 -5.53 2.60 -9.66
C ILE A 44 -5.95 1.16 -9.97
N ILE A 45 -6.24 0.36 -8.94
CA ILE A 45 -6.70 -1.02 -9.12
C ILE A 45 -8.19 -1.15 -9.41
N SER A 46 -8.94 -0.05 -9.36
CA SER A 46 -10.37 -0.06 -9.62
C SER A 46 -10.65 -0.61 -11.02
N GLY A 47 -11.65 -1.48 -11.09
CA GLY A 47 -12.08 -2.13 -12.33
C GLY A 47 -13.37 -1.47 -12.84
N LYS A 48 -14.43 -2.28 -12.94
CA LYS A 48 -15.78 -1.80 -13.26
C LYS A 48 -16.35 -0.85 -12.20
N ASN A 49 -16.04 -1.13 -10.94
CA ASN A 49 -16.50 -0.37 -9.79
C ASN A 49 -15.30 0.30 -9.11
N ALA A 50 -15.48 1.54 -8.67
CA ALA A 50 -14.47 2.26 -7.91
C ALA A 50 -14.27 1.59 -6.54
N LEU A 51 -13.03 1.50 -6.09
CA LEU A 51 -12.69 0.90 -4.81
C LEU A 51 -12.49 1.99 -3.75
N ARG A 52 -13.25 1.87 -2.66
CA ARG A 52 -13.11 2.70 -1.47
C ARG A 52 -12.17 2.03 -0.49
N LEU A 53 -11.08 2.72 -0.11
CA LEU A 53 -10.22 2.28 0.98
C LEU A 53 -11.04 2.13 2.27
N ARG A 54 -10.97 0.93 2.87
CA ARG A 54 -11.59 0.60 4.16
C ARG A 54 -10.59 0.71 5.30
N LYS A 55 -9.42 0.06 5.16
CA LYS A 55 -8.41 0.00 6.22
C LYS A 55 -7.03 -0.28 5.63
N ILE A 56 -6.00 0.33 6.22
CA ILE A 56 -4.60 -0.07 6.01
C ILE A 56 -4.28 -1.17 7.03
N VAL A 57 -3.74 -2.29 6.54
CA VAL A 57 -3.39 -3.47 7.36
C VAL A 57 -1.95 -3.35 7.85
N ALA A 58 -1.03 -3.08 6.94
CA ALA A 58 0.40 -2.97 7.23
C ALA A 58 1.07 -1.99 6.27
N ILE A 59 2.16 -1.39 6.73
CA ILE A 59 3.04 -0.56 5.91
C ILE A 59 4.48 -0.90 6.27
N THR A 60 5.28 -1.21 5.25
CA THR A 60 6.72 -1.39 5.37
C THR A 60 7.43 -0.39 4.48
N ARG A 61 8.56 0.16 4.96
CA ARG A 61 9.38 1.11 4.21
C ARG A 61 10.81 0.57 4.12
N THR A 62 11.34 0.56 2.91
CA THR A 62 12.70 0.09 2.60
C THR A 62 13.38 1.18 1.78
N GLY A 63 14.16 2.03 2.45
CA GLY A 63 14.72 3.26 1.86
C GLY A 63 13.63 4.19 1.31
N ASN A 64 13.62 4.34 -0.01
CA ASN A 64 12.63 5.15 -0.75
C ASN A 64 11.41 4.36 -1.21
N GLN A 65 11.36 3.04 -0.98
CA GLN A 65 10.24 2.21 -1.34
C GLN A 65 9.28 2.07 -0.16
N VAL A 66 7.98 2.11 -0.42
CA VAL A 66 6.93 1.89 0.58
C VAL A 66 5.97 0.85 0.05
N ASP A 67 5.82 -0.23 0.80
CA ASP A 67 4.87 -1.30 0.54
C ASP A 67 3.68 -1.12 1.49
N ILE A 68 2.47 -1.06 0.92
CA ILE A 68 1.22 -0.80 1.64
C ILE A 68 0.28 -1.98 1.41
N VAL A 69 -0.05 -2.68 2.49
CA VAL A 69 -1.12 -3.70 2.48
C VAL A 69 -2.40 -3.03 2.94
N PHE A 70 -3.44 -3.07 2.10
CA PHE A 70 -4.71 -2.40 2.38
C PHE A 70 -5.92 -3.22 1.98
N ARG A 71 -7.06 -2.92 2.59
CA ARG A 71 -8.37 -3.48 2.28
C ARG A 71 -9.25 -2.39 1.72
N SER A 72 -9.96 -2.71 0.66
CA SER A 72 -10.92 -1.83 -0.01
C SER A 72 -12.23 -2.54 -0.27
N VAL A 73 -13.28 -1.77 -0.53
CA VAL A 73 -14.63 -2.29 -0.84
C VAL A 73 -15.12 -1.65 -2.14
N PRO A 74 -15.84 -2.40 -2.99
CA PRO A 74 -16.42 -1.86 -4.21
C PRO A 74 -17.56 -0.89 -3.90
N THR A 75 -17.66 0.16 -4.71
CA THR A 75 -18.75 1.14 -4.66
C THR A 75 -19.59 1.07 -5.93
N THR A 76 -20.70 1.80 -5.97
CA THR A 76 -21.57 1.88 -7.15
C THR A 76 -21.05 2.82 -8.24
N CYS A 77 -19.97 3.57 -7.98
CA CYS A 77 -19.43 4.53 -8.93
C CYS A 77 -18.54 3.86 -9.98
N ASP A 78 -18.68 4.27 -11.24
CA ASP A 78 -17.75 3.92 -12.32
C ASP A 78 -16.49 4.81 -12.21
N PRO A 79 -15.28 4.23 -12.14
CA PRO A 79 -14.06 5.00 -12.06
C PRO A 79 -13.70 5.78 -13.32
N LYS A 80 -14.33 5.50 -14.47
CA LYS A 80 -14.09 6.15 -15.75
C LYS A 80 -14.82 7.49 -15.92
N MET A 81 -15.83 7.80 -15.10
CA MET A 81 -16.63 9.03 -15.21
C MET A 81 -15.94 10.29 -14.64
N GLY A 82 -14.62 10.39 -14.74
CA GLY A 82 -13.88 11.63 -14.46
C GLY A 82 -13.83 12.03 -12.98
N PHE A 83 -13.16 11.23 -12.13
CA PHE A 83 -12.95 11.44 -10.69
C PHE A 83 -14.06 10.90 -9.78
N PRO A 84 -14.24 9.57 -9.70
CA PRO A 84 -15.02 9.00 -8.60
C PRO A 84 -14.42 9.49 -7.27
N GLN A 85 -15.25 10.03 -6.38
CA GLN A 85 -14.89 10.18 -4.98
C GLN A 85 -15.43 8.95 -4.25
N PRO A 86 -14.71 7.81 -4.16
CA PRO A 86 -15.29 6.54 -3.71
C PRO A 86 -15.78 6.62 -2.26
N ARG A 87 -15.31 7.64 -1.52
CA ARG A 87 -15.79 7.95 -0.16
C ARG A 87 -17.24 8.43 -0.12
N LYS A 88 -17.69 9.17 -1.14
CA LYS A 88 -19.06 9.67 -1.26
C LYS A 88 -19.99 8.66 -1.96
N CYS A 89 -19.40 7.70 -2.67
CA CYS A 89 -20.16 6.65 -3.33
C CYS A 89 -20.72 5.61 -2.34
N PRO A 90 -21.98 5.18 -2.53
CA PRO A 90 -22.54 4.02 -1.83
C PRO A 90 -21.69 2.77 -2.05
N ARG A 91 -21.59 1.92 -1.02
CA ARG A 91 -20.94 0.61 -1.13
C ARG A 91 -21.86 -0.36 -1.86
N LEU A 92 -21.28 -1.26 -2.65
CA LEU A 92 -22.06 -2.38 -3.19
C LEU A 92 -22.49 -3.31 -2.04
N LYS A 93 -23.75 -3.77 -2.06
CA LYS A 93 -24.33 -4.68 -1.05
C LYS A 93 -23.94 -6.15 -1.29
N ASN A 94 -22.67 -6.44 -1.53
CA ASN A 94 -22.19 -7.79 -1.89
C ASN A 94 -21.18 -8.38 -0.90
N ASN A 95 -20.94 -7.71 0.24
CA ASN A 95 -19.98 -8.11 1.28
C ASN A 95 -18.54 -8.38 0.78
N LEU A 96 -18.22 -7.94 -0.44
CA LEU A 96 -16.91 -8.14 -1.02
C LEU A 96 -15.89 -7.17 -0.44
N VAL A 97 -14.71 -7.70 -0.15
CA VAL A 97 -13.53 -6.95 0.25
C VAL A 97 -12.40 -7.34 -0.68
N VAL A 98 -11.67 -6.32 -1.15
CA VAL A 98 -10.49 -6.50 -1.98
C VAL A 98 -9.27 -6.15 -1.13
N GLY A 99 -8.45 -7.14 -0.82
CA GLY A 99 -7.17 -6.98 -0.15
C GLY A 99 -6.05 -6.86 -1.17
N CYS A 100 -5.20 -5.84 -1.05
CA CYS A 100 -4.12 -5.61 -2.01
C CYS A 100 -2.82 -5.22 -1.34
N LEU A 101 -1.72 -5.54 -2.02
CA LEU A 101 -0.38 -5.03 -1.78
C LEU A 101 -0.03 -4.06 -2.90
N GLY A 102 0.23 -2.80 -2.52
CA GLY A 102 0.72 -1.77 -3.43
C GLY A 102 2.09 -1.27 -3.03
N ARG A 103 3.01 -1.23 -4.00
CA ARG A 103 4.37 -0.73 -3.85
C ARG A 103 4.52 0.62 -4.51
N VAL A 104 4.93 1.63 -3.75
CA VAL A 104 5.19 2.98 -4.26
C VAL A 104 6.65 3.39 -4.04
N LYS A 105 7.16 4.28 -4.89
CA LYS A 105 8.50 4.87 -4.72
C LYS A 105 8.37 6.33 -4.34
N LEU A 106 8.99 6.73 -3.24
CA LEU A 106 9.11 8.11 -2.78
C LEU A 106 10.28 8.78 -3.51
N LEU A 107 9.99 9.79 -4.31
CA LEU A 107 11.01 10.55 -5.03
C LEU A 107 11.64 11.55 -4.05
N GLY A 108 12.95 11.44 -3.84
CA GLY A 108 13.67 12.21 -2.84
C GLY A 108 13.25 11.89 -1.39
N GLY A 109 12.73 10.68 -1.13
CA GLY A 109 12.36 10.22 0.22
C GLY A 109 11.10 10.86 0.82
N SER A 110 10.43 11.76 0.09
CA SER A 110 9.28 12.53 0.56
C SER A 110 7.93 11.90 0.18
N LEU A 111 6.97 11.93 1.12
CA LEU A 111 5.58 11.53 0.87
C LEU A 111 4.82 12.49 -0.04
N LYS A 112 5.37 13.68 -0.32
CA LYS A 112 4.75 14.65 -1.26
C LYS A 112 4.96 14.25 -2.72
N ARG A 113 6.04 13.53 -3.03
CA ARG A 113 6.37 13.11 -4.40
C ARG A 113 6.42 11.58 -4.47
N VAL A 114 5.29 10.99 -4.87
CA VAL A 114 5.12 9.53 -4.88
C VAL A 114 4.92 9.08 -6.32
N LYS A 115 5.80 8.18 -6.78
CA LYS A 115 5.61 7.44 -8.03
C LYS A 115 4.76 6.21 -7.75
N TYR A 116 3.62 6.15 -8.41
CA TYR A 116 2.65 5.07 -8.26
C TYR A 116 2.96 3.90 -9.21
N PRO A 117 2.62 2.66 -8.82
CA PRO A 117 2.76 1.49 -9.67
C PRO A 117 1.71 1.49 -10.78
N ASN A 118 1.97 0.70 -11.81
CA ASN A 118 0.94 0.32 -12.78
C ASN A 118 -0.02 -0.69 -12.16
N ARG A 119 -1.26 -0.73 -12.65
CA ARG A 119 -2.28 -1.66 -12.15
C ARG A 119 -1.82 -3.13 -12.18
N LYS A 120 -1.10 -3.53 -13.23
CA LYS A 120 -0.60 -4.91 -13.42
C LYS A 120 0.47 -5.34 -12.42
N SER A 121 1.18 -4.40 -11.79
CA SER A 121 2.24 -4.71 -10.82
C SER A 121 1.74 -4.76 -9.37
N MET A 122 0.43 -4.69 -9.15
CA MET A 122 -0.18 -4.82 -7.82
C MET A 122 -0.80 -6.20 -7.64
N THR A 123 -0.57 -6.80 -6.48
CA THR A 123 -1.15 -8.09 -6.11
C THR A 123 -2.42 -7.86 -5.31
N CYS A 124 -3.55 -8.39 -5.79
CA CYS A 124 -4.84 -8.22 -5.17
C CYS A 124 -5.58 -9.55 -5.06
N VAL A 125 -6.32 -9.73 -3.96
CA VAL A 125 -7.18 -10.88 -3.70
C VAL A 125 -8.56 -10.37 -3.31
N VAL A 126 -9.59 -10.96 -3.90
CA VAL A 126 -11.00 -10.68 -3.58
C VAL A 126 -11.51 -11.77 -2.64
N TYR A 127 -12.16 -11.37 -1.56
CA TYR A 127 -12.79 -12.30 -0.62
C TYR A 127 -14.08 -11.70 -0.06
N SER A 128 -15.00 -12.57 0.37
CA SER A 128 -16.25 -12.17 1.01
C SER A 128 -16.09 -12.22 2.53
N LEU A 129 -16.58 -11.20 3.22
CA LEU A 129 -16.72 -11.27 4.68
C LEU A 129 -17.95 -12.11 5.01
N ARG A 130 -17.75 -13.40 5.30
CA ARG A 130 -18.79 -14.19 5.99
C ARG A 130 -19.11 -13.48 7.30
N HIS A 131 -20.38 -13.20 7.55
CA HIS A 131 -20.82 -12.83 8.89
C HIS A 131 -20.47 -13.99 9.83
N PRO A 132 -19.87 -13.75 11.01
CA PRO A 132 -19.87 -14.78 12.03
C PRO A 132 -21.33 -15.15 12.28
N ARG A 133 -21.67 -16.44 12.15
CA ARG A 133 -22.98 -16.93 12.59
C ARG A 133 -23.16 -16.49 14.04
N PRO A 134 -24.32 -15.92 14.43
CA PRO A 134 -24.59 -15.73 15.84
C PRO A 134 -24.50 -17.11 16.50
N THR A 135 -23.53 -17.30 17.39
CA THR A 135 -23.49 -18.45 18.27
C THR A 135 -24.68 -18.32 19.20
N THR A 136 -25.77 -19.00 18.85
CA THR A 136 -26.87 -19.30 19.77
C THR A 136 -26.26 -20.08 20.93
N ARG A 137 -26.02 -19.38 22.04
CA ARG A 137 -25.63 -19.98 23.31
C ARG A 137 -26.85 -20.76 23.83
N PRO A 138 -26.78 -22.08 24.03
CA PRO A 138 -27.86 -22.78 24.72
C PRO A 138 -27.92 -22.25 26.16
N ARG A 139 -29.14 -21.94 26.60
CA ARG A 139 -29.46 -21.71 28.01
C ARG A 139 -29.60 -23.04 28.72
#